data_AF-A0A5E3XSB4-F1
#
_entry.id   AF-A0A5E3XSB4-F1
#
_cell.length_a   1.000
_cell.length_b   1.000
_cell.length_c   1.000
_cell.angle_alpha   90.00
_cell.angle_beta   90.00
_cell.angle_gamma   90.00
#
_symmetry.space_group_name_H-M   'P 1'
#
loop_
_entity.id
_entity.type
_entity.pdbx_description
1 polymer ?
#
loop_
_entity_poly.entity_id
_entity_poly.type
_entity_poly.pdbx_seq_one_letter_code
_entity_poly.pdbx_strand_id
1 'polypeptide(L)'
;MARYPDCSRSPIQAARRYYLKRDLLLGSVSMQKPKAGKGGRKTGRTGYARRQLRKKLLVSGDICEYDLKLVMRRTTLDSVRTPAITANEYRIWDDYSLKHKEWGSDRYKSFLFEEKERLELEACALLTRRSASTGSTNEEGPESEQATRSFYALRRLVAIVLQERDMLDMTWAQLQGVGYDGTFIALGRCIVKSAFRAEAGWYTEKELLRYRGLATDTDSDFDSDPDSSDA
;
A
#
# COMPACT_ATOMS: atom_id res chain seq x y z
N MET A 1 6.52 34.70 0.36
CA MET A 1 5.33 34.30 -0.42
C MET A 1 5.61 32.96 -1.08
N ALA A 2 5.06 31.87 -0.54
CA ALA A 2 5.17 30.55 -1.15
C ALA A 2 4.31 30.53 -2.42
N ARG A 3 4.94 30.41 -3.60
CA ARG A 3 4.22 30.14 -4.83
C ARG A 3 3.60 28.76 -4.68
N TYR A 4 2.28 28.67 -4.54
CA TYR A 4 1.57 27.41 -4.62
C TYR A 4 1.98 26.71 -5.93
N PRO A 5 2.42 25.45 -5.88
CA PRO A 5 2.80 24.74 -7.08
C PRO A 5 1.54 24.56 -7.93
N ASP A 6 1.53 25.22 -9.10
CA ASP A 6 0.80 24.86 -10.31
C ASP A 6 -0.31 23.80 -10.08
N CYS A 7 -1.52 24.27 -9.75
CA CYS A 7 -2.72 23.47 -9.45
C CYS A 7 -3.18 22.56 -10.61
N SER A 8 -2.43 22.50 -11.72
CA SER A 8 -2.66 21.59 -12.85
C SER A 8 -2.26 20.14 -12.56
N ARG A 9 -1.78 19.82 -11.35
CA ARG A 9 -1.15 18.53 -11.03
C ARG A 9 -1.98 17.75 -10.04
N SER A 10 -2.33 16.51 -10.42
CA SER A 10 -3.19 15.65 -9.61
C SER A 10 -2.62 15.39 -8.21
N PRO A 11 -3.44 15.28 -7.15
CA PRO A 11 -2.97 15.16 -5.76
C PRO A 11 -1.99 14.01 -5.52
N ILE A 12 -2.29 12.79 -5.99
CA ILE A 12 -1.43 11.61 -5.79
C ILE A 12 -0.03 11.80 -6.39
N GLN A 13 0.07 12.48 -7.55
CA GLN A 13 1.37 12.76 -8.16
C GLN A 13 2.26 13.64 -7.29
N ALA A 14 1.68 14.47 -6.41
CA ALA A 14 2.42 15.23 -5.42
C ALA A 14 3.22 14.31 -4.51
N ALA A 15 2.57 13.30 -3.94
CA ALA A 15 3.20 12.33 -3.04
C ALA A 15 4.33 11.57 -3.74
N ARG A 16 4.07 11.07 -4.94
CA ARG A 16 5.06 10.30 -5.72
C ARG A 16 6.28 11.13 -6.10
N ARG A 17 6.08 12.37 -6.54
CA ARG A 17 7.19 13.29 -6.84
C ARG A 17 7.98 13.66 -5.59
N TYR A 18 7.28 13.90 -4.49
CA TYR A 18 7.94 14.22 -3.23
C TYR A 18 8.79 13.05 -2.75
N TYR A 19 8.31 11.81 -2.90
CA TYR A 19 9.09 10.60 -2.66
C TYR A 19 10.37 10.55 -3.51
N LEU A 20 10.27 10.77 -4.82
CA LEU A 20 11.44 10.76 -5.71
C LEU A 20 12.46 11.86 -5.40
N LYS A 21 12.01 12.99 -4.85
CA LYS A 21 12.86 14.15 -4.53
C LYS A 21 13.27 14.23 -3.06
N ARG A 22 12.75 13.37 -2.18
CA ARG A 22 12.93 13.51 -0.72
C ARG A 22 14.40 13.49 -0.29
N ASP A 23 15.24 12.75 -1.00
CA ASP A 23 16.67 12.68 -0.70
C ASP A 23 17.42 13.93 -1.16
N LEU A 24 16.92 14.64 -2.18
CA LEU A 24 17.44 15.96 -2.56
C LEU A 24 17.11 17.00 -1.47
N LEU A 25 15.99 16.84 -0.76
CA LEU A 25 15.62 17.72 0.36
C LEU A 25 16.57 17.59 1.55
N LEU A 26 17.35 16.51 1.64
CA LEU A 26 18.35 16.36 2.70
C LEU A 26 19.49 17.37 2.61
N GLY A 27 19.77 17.90 1.40
CA GLY A 27 20.68 19.03 1.15
C GLY A 27 21.86 19.17 2.12
N SER A 28 22.03 20.39 2.64
CA SER A 28 23.06 20.83 3.60
C SER A 28 22.60 20.74 5.06
N VAL A 29 21.68 19.83 5.41
CA VAL A 29 21.26 19.66 6.81
C VAL A 29 22.50 19.31 7.64
N SER A 30 22.90 20.21 8.56
CA SER A 30 24.15 20.10 9.32
C SER A 30 24.23 18.73 10.01
N MET A 31 25.06 17.86 9.45
CA MET A 31 25.12 16.47 9.85
C MET A 31 26.03 16.27 11.07
N GLN A 32 25.83 17.06 12.13
CA GLN A 32 26.46 16.75 13.41
C GLN A 32 25.88 15.42 13.90
N LYS A 33 26.74 14.39 13.84
CA LYS A 33 26.40 13.02 14.20
C LYS A 33 25.96 13.02 15.66
N PRO A 34 24.79 12.46 16.02
CA PRO A 34 24.43 12.34 17.42
C PRO A 34 25.54 11.57 18.15
N LYS A 35 26.02 12.11 19.28
CA LYS A 35 26.97 11.42 20.15
C LYS A 35 26.34 10.08 20.56
N ALA A 36 27.09 8.99 20.47
CA ALA A 36 26.61 7.67 20.84
C ALA A 36 26.25 7.66 22.34
N GLY A 37 24.95 7.72 22.65
CA GLY A 37 24.46 7.50 24.00
C GLY A 37 24.59 6.01 24.36
N LYS A 38 24.96 5.72 25.60
CA LYS A 38 24.94 4.36 26.17
C LYS A 38 23.51 3.81 26.09
N GLY A 39 23.26 2.80 25.27
CA GLY A 39 22.03 1.99 25.30
C GLY A 39 21.03 2.12 24.14
N GLY A 40 21.25 3.00 23.16
CA GLY A 40 20.31 3.18 22.03
C GLY A 40 20.67 2.38 20.77
N ARG A 41 19.68 1.82 20.06
CA ARG A 41 19.86 1.27 18.69
C ARG A 41 20.49 2.35 17.79
N LYS A 42 21.63 2.05 17.17
CA LYS A 42 22.35 2.96 16.25
C LYS A 42 21.43 3.34 15.08
N THR A 43 20.87 4.55 15.10
CA THR A 43 20.25 5.09 13.89
C THR A 43 21.35 5.65 13.00
N GLY A 44 21.43 5.21 11.75
CA GLY A 44 22.39 5.76 10.79
C GLY A 44 22.23 7.27 10.60
N ARG A 45 23.33 7.94 10.23
CA ARG A 45 23.41 9.41 10.03
C ARG A 45 22.27 9.94 9.14
N THR A 46 21.98 9.24 8.05
CA THR A 46 20.91 9.57 7.11
C THR A 46 19.52 9.46 7.73
N GLY A 47 19.27 8.45 8.55
CA GLY A 47 17.99 8.28 9.25
C GLY A 47 17.76 9.36 10.31
N TYR A 48 18.82 9.82 10.97
CA TYR A 48 18.74 10.98 11.86
C TYR A 48 18.44 12.27 11.09
N ALA A 49 19.18 12.53 10.01
CA ALA A 49 18.96 13.71 9.16
C ALA A 49 17.53 13.76 8.60
N ARG A 50 16.99 12.63 8.12
CA ARG A 50 15.59 12.53 7.70
C ARG A 50 14.62 12.88 8.83
N ARG A 51 14.80 12.33 10.03
CA ARG A 51 13.91 12.68 11.16
C ARG A 51 13.94 14.16 11.53
N GLN A 52 15.13 14.78 11.52
CA GLN A 52 15.25 16.21 11.80
C GLN A 52 14.61 17.07 10.71
N LEU A 53 14.83 16.72 9.45
CA LEU A 53 14.20 17.40 8.32
C LEU A 53 12.69 17.26 8.37
N ARG A 54 12.17 16.06 8.62
CA ARG A 54 10.73 15.82 8.80
C ARG A 54 10.13 16.71 9.88
N LYS A 55 10.80 16.83 11.04
CA LYS A 55 10.35 17.71 12.13
C LYS A 55 10.30 19.17 11.69
N LYS A 56 11.30 19.65 10.95
CA LYS A 56 11.30 21.02 10.40
C LYS A 56 10.14 21.24 9.43
N LEU A 57 9.91 20.29 8.52
CA LEU A 57 8.84 20.36 7.52
C LEU A 57 7.44 20.34 8.16
N LEU A 58 7.26 19.63 9.27
CA LEU A 58 6.01 19.68 10.06
C LEU A 58 5.81 21.07 10.68
N VAL A 59 6.86 21.65 11.28
CA VAL A 59 6.79 22.96 11.93
C VAL A 59 6.55 24.08 10.92
N SER A 60 7.11 23.98 9.71
CA SER A 60 6.85 24.96 8.64
C SER A 60 5.49 24.79 7.96
N GLY A 61 4.80 23.67 8.18
CA GLY A 61 3.55 23.32 7.49
C GLY A 61 3.74 22.79 6.06
N ASP A 62 4.99 22.49 5.65
CA ASP A 62 5.29 21.92 4.33
C ASP A 62 4.85 20.45 4.22
N ILE A 63 4.75 19.74 5.35
CA ILE A 63 4.08 18.45 5.45
C ILE A 63 3.15 18.46 6.67
N CYS A 64 2.10 17.65 6.63
CA CYS A 64 1.19 17.46 7.76
C CYS A 64 1.14 16.00 8.19
N GLU A 65 0.54 15.76 9.37
CA GLU A 65 0.12 14.42 9.74
C GLU A 65 -0.93 13.90 8.78
N TYR A 66 -0.78 12.65 8.39
CA TYR A 66 -1.66 11.94 7.50
C TYR A 66 -1.97 10.58 8.11
N ASP A 67 -3.09 9.99 7.69
CA ASP A 67 -3.44 8.65 8.09
C ASP A 67 -3.72 7.80 6.85
N LEU A 68 -2.88 6.79 6.63
CA LEU A 68 -3.10 5.75 5.63
C LEU A 68 -3.50 4.49 6.38
N LYS A 69 -4.79 4.15 6.33
CA LYS A 69 -5.34 3.03 7.10
C LYS A 69 -4.68 1.70 6.71
N LEU A 70 -4.43 1.52 5.42
CA LEU A 70 -3.99 0.25 4.85
C LEU A 70 -2.50 -0.07 5.04
N VAL A 71 -1.68 0.93 5.37
CA VAL A 71 -0.22 0.78 5.37
C VAL A 71 0.33 0.85 6.79
N MET A 72 1.13 -0.15 7.17
CA MET A 72 1.81 -0.08 8.46
C MET A 72 2.78 1.10 8.47
N ARG A 73 2.65 2.00 9.46
CA ARG A 73 3.53 3.17 9.63
C ARG A 73 5.01 2.79 9.81
N ARG A 74 5.30 1.58 10.30
CA ARG A 74 6.65 1.05 10.49
C ARG A 74 7.26 0.57 9.16
N THR A 75 8.59 0.60 9.06
CA THR A 75 9.37 0.15 7.88
C THR A 75 9.51 -1.37 7.79
N THR A 76 8.47 -2.10 8.15
CA THR A 76 8.46 -3.55 7.97
C THR A 76 8.17 -3.82 6.49
N LEU A 77 9.10 -4.53 5.85
CA LEU A 77 8.89 -5.05 4.50
C LEU A 77 8.04 -6.31 4.57
N ASP A 78 7.20 -6.49 3.56
CA ASP A 78 6.34 -7.64 3.48
C ASP A 78 7.13 -8.91 3.13
N SER A 79 7.09 -9.92 4.02
CA SER A 79 7.88 -11.15 3.91
C SER A 79 7.41 -12.08 2.81
N VAL A 80 6.17 -11.94 2.34
CA VAL A 80 5.58 -12.80 1.29
C VAL A 80 5.80 -12.19 -0.11
N ARG A 81 6.43 -11.02 -0.19
CA ARG A 81 6.69 -10.31 -1.44
C ARG A 81 7.84 -10.95 -2.22
N THR A 82 7.54 -11.40 -3.43
CA THR A 82 8.55 -11.92 -4.38
C THR A 82 9.01 -10.84 -5.37
N PRO A 83 10.12 -11.03 -6.09
CA PRO A 83 10.54 -10.13 -7.16
C PRO A 83 9.49 -9.97 -8.27
N ALA A 84 8.76 -11.04 -8.61
CA ALA A 84 7.69 -11.01 -9.61
C ALA A 84 6.50 -10.14 -9.15
N ILE A 85 6.08 -10.30 -7.88
CA ILE A 85 5.05 -9.44 -7.27
C ILE A 85 5.53 -7.99 -7.29
N THR A 86 6.77 -7.75 -6.88
CA THR A 86 7.38 -6.41 -6.85
C THR A 86 7.31 -5.74 -8.22
N ALA A 87 7.72 -6.43 -9.29
CA ALA A 87 7.68 -5.89 -10.64
C ALA A 87 6.24 -5.56 -11.08
N ASN A 88 5.27 -6.43 -10.76
CA ASN A 88 3.88 -6.19 -11.11
C ASN A 88 3.29 -5.00 -10.36
N GLU A 89 3.61 -4.83 -9.07
CA GLU A 89 3.20 -3.68 -8.28
C GLU A 89 3.74 -2.37 -8.86
N TYR A 90 5.02 -2.31 -9.20
CA TYR A 90 5.61 -1.12 -9.82
C TYR A 90 4.96 -0.81 -11.17
N ARG A 91 4.76 -1.83 -12.01
CA ARG A 91 4.11 -1.67 -13.31
C ARG A 91 2.72 -1.06 -13.17
N ILE A 92 1.90 -1.58 -12.26
CA ILE A 92 0.55 -1.07 -12.01
C ILE A 92 0.59 0.31 -11.38
N TRP A 93 1.51 0.54 -10.44
CA TRP A 93 1.69 1.84 -9.81
C TRP A 93 2.02 2.90 -10.86
N ASP A 94 2.93 2.63 -11.79
CA ASP A 94 3.28 3.54 -12.88
C ASP A 94 2.11 3.76 -13.86
N ASP A 95 1.41 2.69 -14.26
CA ASP A 95 0.21 2.78 -15.12
C ASP A 95 -0.88 3.66 -14.50
N TYR A 96 -1.14 3.48 -13.21
CA TYR A 96 -2.11 4.28 -12.46
C TYR A 96 -1.68 5.75 -12.36
N SER A 97 -0.37 6.01 -12.30
CA SER A 97 0.20 7.38 -12.38
C SER A 97 -0.22 8.08 -13.66
N LEU A 98 -0.09 7.36 -14.78
CA LEU A 98 -0.34 7.86 -16.12
C LEU A 98 -1.84 8.07 -16.32
N LYS A 99 -2.67 7.09 -15.96
CA LYS A 99 -4.13 7.22 -16.00
C LYS A 99 -4.62 8.41 -15.18
N HIS A 100 -4.13 8.58 -13.95
CA HIS A 100 -4.53 9.74 -13.14
C HIS A 100 -4.12 11.08 -13.78
N LYS A 101 -2.94 11.11 -14.43
CA LYS A 101 -2.48 12.30 -15.18
C LYS A 101 -3.41 12.65 -16.33
N GLU A 102 -3.82 11.63 -17.09
CA GLU A 102 -4.54 11.78 -18.36
C GLU A 102 -6.03 11.99 -18.15
N TRP A 103 -6.61 11.33 -17.15
CA TRP A 103 -8.05 11.25 -16.97
C TRP A 103 -8.59 12.29 -15.98
N GLY A 104 -7.73 12.86 -15.14
CA GLY A 104 -8.14 13.73 -14.04
C GLY A 104 -8.79 12.96 -12.88
N SER A 105 -9.07 13.65 -11.78
CA SER A 105 -9.50 13.02 -10.52
C SER A 105 -10.80 12.23 -10.63
N ASP A 106 -11.82 12.78 -11.30
CA ASP A 106 -13.16 12.18 -11.31
C ASP A 106 -13.20 10.86 -12.08
N ARG A 107 -12.68 10.86 -13.30
CA ARG A 107 -12.61 9.64 -14.13
C ARG A 107 -11.64 8.61 -13.54
N TYR A 108 -10.54 9.07 -12.92
CA TYR A 108 -9.63 8.18 -12.22
C TYR A 108 -10.28 7.53 -10.99
N LYS A 109 -11.11 8.26 -10.24
CA LYS A 109 -11.87 7.72 -9.12
C LYS A 109 -12.80 6.60 -9.57
N SER A 110 -13.58 6.81 -10.65
CA SER A 110 -14.44 5.76 -11.23
C SER A 110 -13.64 4.54 -11.65
N PHE A 111 -12.50 4.74 -12.31
CA PHE A 111 -11.58 3.67 -12.68
C PHE A 111 -11.12 2.84 -11.47
N LEU A 112 -10.77 3.49 -10.35
CA LEU A 112 -10.33 2.76 -9.15
C LEU A 112 -11.47 1.92 -8.54
N PHE A 113 -12.73 2.32 -8.68
CA PHE A 113 -13.87 1.49 -8.25
C PHE A 113 -13.99 0.24 -9.12
N GLU A 114 -14.02 0.41 -10.44
CA GLU A 114 -14.12 -0.70 -11.41
C GLU A 114 -12.92 -1.66 -11.29
N GLU A 115 -11.73 -1.11 -11.12
CA GLU A 115 -10.49 -1.88 -11.05
C GLU A 115 -10.40 -2.71 -9.76
N LYS A 116 -10.91 -2.21 -8.63
CA LYS A 116 -11.06 -3.02 -7.41
C LYS A 116 -11.94 -4.24 -7.69
N GLU A 117 -13.10 -4.02 -8.30
CA GLU A 117 -14.04 -5.10 -8.60
C GLU A 117 -13.45 -6.12 -9.56
N ARG A 118 -12.78 -5.65 -10.62
CA ARG A 118 -12.10 -6.49 -11.59
C ARG A 118 -11.06 -7.40 -10.92
N LEU A 119 -10.22 -6.85 -10.05
CA LEU A 119 -9.19 -7.60 -9.33
C LEU A 119 -9.78 -8.63 -8.35
N GLU A 120 -10.88 -8.28 -7.68
CA GLU A 120 -11.60 -9.21 -6.79
C GLU A 120 -12.25 -10.37 -7.55
N LEU A 121 -12.84 -10.10 -8.72
CA LEU A 121 -13.38 -11.13 -9.61
C LEU A 121 -12.28 -12.04 -10.16
N GLU A 122 -11.14 -11.46 -10.55
CA GLU A 122 -9.95 -12.21 -10.99
C GLU A 122 -9.45 -13.15 -9.87
N ALA A 123 -9.41 -12.66 -8.63
CA ALA A 123 -9.05 -13.48 -7.48
C ALA A 123 -10.05 -14.61 -7.23
N CYS A 124 -11.36 -14.35 -7.36
CA CYS A 124 -12.37 -15.40 -7.25
C CYS A 124 -12.22 -16.48 -8.34
N ALA A 125 -12.05 -16.07 -9.59
CA ALA A 125 -11.89 -17.00 -10.71
C ALA A 125 -10.70 -17.93 -10.52
N LEU A 126 -9.59 -17.41 -9.97
CA LEU A 126 -8.43 -18.21 -9.63
C LEU A 126 -8.73 -19.26 -8.55
N LEU A 127 -9.42 -18.87 -7.48
CA LEU A 127 -9.77 -19.76 -6.37
C LEU A 127 -10.74 -20.87 -6.81
N THR A 128 -11.73 -20.53 -7.64
CA THR A 128 -12.67 -21.51 -8.18
C THR A 128 -11.99 -22.49 -9.14
N ARG A 129 -11.10 -22.02 -10.02
CA ARG A 129 -10.33 -22.89 -10.92
C ARG A 129 -9.46 -23.87 -10.13
N ARG A 130 -8.76 -23.38 -9.09
CA ARG A 130 -7.91 -24.21 -8.23
C ARG A 130 -8.71 -25.30 -7.52
N SER A 131 -9.92 -24.98 -7.07
CA SER A 131 -10.82 -25.93 -6.41
C SER A 131 -11.28 -27.03 -7.38
N ALA A 132 -11.57 -26.67 -8.64
CA ALA A 132 -11.96 -27.62 -9.68
C ALA A 132 -10.78 -28.48 -10.17
N SER A 133 -9.54 -27.98 -10.15
CA SER A 133 -8.35 -28.67 -10.65
C SER A 133 -7.66 -29.56 -9.61
N THR A 134 -8.16 -29.63 -8.37
CA THR A 134 -7.61 -30.48 -7.27
C THR A 134 -7.60 -31.99 -7.60
N GLY A 135 -8.09 -32.41 -8.78
CA GLY A 135 -7.99 -33.78 -9.30
C GLY A 135 -7.07 -34.00 -10.51
N SER A 136 -6.37 -32.98 -11.02
CA SER A 136 -5.49 -33.12 -12.20
C SER A 136 -4.15 -32.41 -11.99
N THR A 137 -3.13 -33.19 -11.60
CA THR A 137 -1.73 -32.78 -11.43
C THR A 137 -1.04 -32.64 -12.78
N ASN A 138 -1.42 -31.67 -13.60
CA ASN A 138 -0.65 -31.27 -14.78
C ASN A 138 -1.11 -29.88 -15.24
N GLU A 139 -0.47 -28.80 -14.76
CA GLU A 139 -0.39 -27.56 -15.53
C GLU A 139 0.95 -26.86 -15.27
N GLU A 140 1.90 -27.16 -16.15
CA GLU A 140 3.12 -26.39 -16.41
C GLU A 140 2.74 -25.05 -17.06
N GLY A 141 2.27 -24.10 -16.26
CA GLY A 141 2.32 -22.70 -16.64
C GLY A 141 3.73 -22.14 -16.42
N PRO A 142 4.17 -21.09 -17.14
CA PRO A 142 5.39 -20.40 -16.78
C PRO A 142 5.28 -19.91 -15.33
N GLU A 143 6.16 -20.38 -14.44
CA GLU A 143 6.13 -20.13 -12.99
C GLU A 143 5.99 -18.64 -12.64
N SER A 144 6.46 -17.75 -13.51
CA SER A 144 6.38 -16.29 -13.38
C SER A 144 4.96 -15.73 -13.50
N GLU A 145 4.09 -16.29 -14.36
CA GLU A 145 2.69 -15.86 -14.48
C GLU A 145 1.85 -16.35 -13.29
N GLN A 146 2.12 -17.54 -12.78
CA GLN A 146 1.43 -18.07 -11.60
C GLN A 146 1.81 -17.30 -10.33
N ALA A 147 3.08 -16.92 -10.18
CA ALA A 147 3.54 -16.11 -9.05
C ALA A 147 2.89 -14.71 -9.01
N THR A 148 2.72 -14.08 -10.18
CA THR A 148 2.08 -12.75 -10.30
C THR A 148 0.56 -12.78 -10.16
N ARG A 149 -0.07 -13.93 -10.44
CA ARG A 149 -1.51 -14.13 -10.29
C ARG A 149 -1.92 -14.73 -8.95
N SER A 150 -1.02 -15.05 -8.03
CA SER A 150 -1.42 -15.59 -6.71
C SER A 150 -2.46 -14.72 -5.99
N PHE A 151 -3.34 -15.34 -5.19
CA PHE A 151 -4.34 -14.62 -4.38
C PHE A 151 -3.70 -13.49 -3.56
N TYR A 152 -2.54 -13.76 -2.97
CA TYR A 152 -1.77 -12.78 -2.22
C TYR A 152 -1.34 -11.59 -3.09
N ALA A 153 -0.83 -11.83 -4.30
CA ALA A 153 -0.47 -10.77 -5.24
C ALA A 153 -1.68 -9.92 -5.61
N LEU A 154 -2.82 -10.54 -5.94
CA LEU A 154 -4.07 -9.83 -6.26
C LEU A 154 -4.57 -9.00 -5.08
N ARG A 155 -4.52 -9.52 -3.85
CA ARG A 155 -4.86 -8.76 -2.64
C ARG A 155 -3.98 -7.51 -2.48
N ARG A 156 -2.69 -7.60 -2.82
CA ARG A 156 -1.80 -6.42 -2.80
C ARG A 156 -2.18 -5.39 -3.85
N LEU A 157 -2.60 -5.82 -5.04
CA LEU A 157 -3.10 -4.90 -6.07
C LEU A 157 -4.39 -4.20 -5.62
N VAL A 158 -5.33 -4.93 -5.01
CA VAL A 158 -6.53 -4.33 -4.40
C VAL A 158 -6.13 -3.32 -3.33
N ALA A 159 -5.13 -3.63 -2.51
CA ALA A 159 -4.66 -2.72 -1.49
C ALA A 159 -4.03 -1.44 -2.09
N ILE A 160 -3.29 -1.54 -3.21
CA ILE A 160 -2.79 -0.38 -3.96
C ILE A 160 -3.97 0.48 -4.45
N VAL A 161 -4.99 -0.13 -5.05
CA VAL A 161 -6.20 0.60 -5.51
C VAL A 161 -6.87 1.35 -4.38
N LEU A 162 -7.07 0.69 -3.23
CA LEU A 162 -7.69 1.32 -2.06
C LEU A 162 -6.81 2.44 -1.47
N GLN A 163 -5.49 2.25 -1.41
CA GLN A 163 -4.57 3.31 -1.00
C GLN A 163 -4.63 4.53 -1.94
N GLU A 164 -4.68 4.31 -3.26
CA GLU A 164 -4.79 5.40 -4.22
C GLU A 164 -6.10 6.18 -4.02
N ARG A 165 -7.20 5.49 -3.67
CA ARG A 165 -8.47 6.14 -3.29
C ARG A 165 -8.32 7.00 -2.04
N ASP A 166 -7.74 6.45 -0.96
CA ASP A 166 -7.48 7.22 0.28
C ASP A 166 -6.68 8.50 -0.01
N MET A 167 -5.72 8.42 -0.92
CA MET A 167 -4.87 9.55 -1.28
C MET A 167 -5.58 10.61 -2.14
N LEU A 168 -6.69 10.31 -2.81
CA LEU A 168 -7.46 11.32 -3.55
C LEU A 168 -8.15 12.32 -2.62
N ASP A 169 -8.49 11.90 -1.40
CA ASP A 169 -9.18 12.72 -0.40
C ASP A 169 -8.20 13.48 0.52
N MET A 170 -6.89 13.35 0.28
CA MET A 170 -5.85 14.00 1.08
C MET A 170 -5.52 15.41 0.60
N THR A 171 -5.20 16.28 1.57
CA THR A 171 -4.62 17.59 1.28
C THR A 171 -3.21 17.46 0.69
N TRP A 172 -2.76 18.50 -0.01
CA TRP A 172 -1.42 18.54 -0.59
C TRP A 172 -0.30 18.28 0.45
N ALA A 173 -0.40 18.90 1.65
CA ALA A 173 0.59 18.73 2.72
C ALA A 173 0.61 17.30 3.28
N GLN A 174 -0.54 16.63 3.34
CA GLN A 174 -0.63 15.21 3.72
C GLN A 174 0.04 14.33 2.66
N LEU A 175 -0.21 14.60 1.38
CA LEU A 175 0.40 13.87 0.26
C LEU A 175 1.92 14.04 0.22
N GLN A 176 2.42 15.24 0.50
CA GLN A 176 3.86 15.45 0.69
C GLN A 176 4.41 14.63 1.86
N GLY A 177 3.67 14.55 2.98
CA GLY A 177 4.00 13.67 4.11
C GLY A 177 4.10 12.18 3.71
N VAL A 178 3.09 11.66 3.00
CA VAL A 178 3.07 10.29 2.44
C VAL A 178 4.30 10.04 1.56
N GLY A 179 4.58 10.99 0.66
CA GLY A 179 5.75 10.94 -0.21
C GLY A 179 7.06 10.91 0.56
N TYR A 180 7.19 11.76 1.59
CA TYR A 180 8.40 11.86 2.40
C TYR A 180 8.71 10.53 3.08
N ASP A 181 7.70 9.98 3.75
CA ASP A 181 7.84 8.76 4.55
C ASP A 181 7.92 7.50 3.66
N GLY A 182 7.54 7.61 2.38
CA GLY A 182 7.55 6.51 1.42
C GLY A 182 6.61 5.40 1.87
N THR A 183 5.38 5.77 2.22
CA THR A 183 4.33 4.89 2.72
C THR A 183 3.47 4.35 1.59
N PHE A 184 4.08 3.77 0.57
CA PHE A 184 3.38 3.18 -0.58
C PHE A 184 3.41 1.66 -0.50
N ILE A 185 2.27 1.01 -0.76
CA ILE A 185 2.17 -0.46 -0.81
C ILE A 185 3.05 -1.00 -1.92
N ALA A 186 3.07 -0.34 -3.08
CA ALA A 186 3.92 -0.69 -4.22
C ALA A 186 5.43 -0.70 -3.91
N LEU A 187 5.86 -0.05 -2.82
CA LEU A 187 7.25 -0.10 -2.34
C LEU A 187 7.52 -1.25 -1.36
N GLY A 188 6.59 -2.20 -1.24
CA GLY A 188 6.73 -3.41 -0.42
C GLY A 188 6.34 -3.22 1.04
N ARG A 189 5.55 -2.19 1.36
CA ARG A 189 5.02 -2.01 2.72
C ARG A 189 4.00 -3.10 3.04
N CYS A 190 3.98 -3.50 4.31
CA CYS A 190 2.98 -4.44 4.82
C CYS A 190 1.58 -3.81 4.84
N ILE A 191 0.61 -4.62 4.44
CA ILE A 191 -0.81 -4.30 4.53
C ILE A 191 -1.29 -4.58 5.96
N VAL A 192 -2.00 -3.63 6.56
CA VAL A 192 -2.63 -3.82 7.87
C VAL A 192 -3.89 -4.68 7.69
N LYS A 193 -3.87 -5.92 8.22
CA LYS A 193 -4.96 -6.90 8.04
C LYS A 193 -6.33 -6.36 8.45
N SER A 194 -6.45 -5.79 9.64
CA SER A 194 -7.70 -5.25 10.16
C SER A 194 -8.24 -4.11 9.30
N ALA A 195 -7.38 -3.17 8.91
CA ALA A 195 -7.76 -2.05 8.05
C ALA A 195 -8.15 -2.49 6.65
N PHE A 196 -7.40 -3.43 6.05
CA PHE A 196 -7.77 -3.99 4.75
C PHE A 196 -9.13 -4.67 4.81
N ARG A 197 -9.40 -5.48 5.85
CA ARG A 197 -10.70 -6.12 6.02
C ARG A 197 -11.82 -5.10 6.19
N ALA A 198 -11.59 -4.00 6.93
CA ALA A 198 -12.57 -2.94 7.11
C ALA A 198 -12.93 -2.23 5.80
N GLU A 199 -11.95 -2.01 4.91
CA GLU A 199 -12.16 -1.31 3.63
C GLU A 199 -12.62 -2.24 2.49
N ALA A 200 -12.12 -3.48 2.43
CA ALA A 200 -12.40 -4.41 1.35
C ALA A 200 -13.55 -5.38 1.66
N GLY A 201 -13.85 -5.62 2.94
CA GLY A 201 -14.83 -6.62 3.40
C GLY A 201 -14.28 -8.04 3.55
N TRP A 202 -13.01 -8.27 3.19
CA TRP A 202 -12.37 -9.58 3.20
C TRP A 202 -10.85 -9.45 3.39
N TYR A 203 -10.18 -10.54 3.73
CA TYR A 203 -8.72 -10.63 3.78
C TYR A 203 -8.21 -12.03 3.38
N THR A 204 -8.94 -13.08 3.71
CA THR A 204 -8.60 -14.47 3.38
C THR A 204 -9.33 -14.95 2.12
N GLU A 205 -8.89 -16.06 1.52
CA GLU A 205 -9.53 -16.66 0.34
C GLU A 205 -11.00 -17.00 0.62
N LYS A 206 -11.29 -17.63 1.77
CA LYS A 206 -12.65 -17.94 2.23
C LYS A 206 -13.50 -16.69 2.42
N GLU A 207 -12.93 -15.65 3.04
CA GLU A 207 -13.63 -14.37 3.23
C GLU A 207 -13.99 -13.72 1.90
N LEU A 208 -13.11 -13.75 0.89
CA LEU A 208 -13.41 -13.21 -0.45
C LEU A 208 -14.55 -13.97 -1.12
N LEU A 209 -14.52 -15.31 -1.10
CA LEU A 209 -15.58 -16.12 -1.69
C LEU A 209 -16.93 -15.86 -1.00
N ARG A 210 -16.96 -15.75 0.33
CA ARG A 210 -18.17 -15.37 1.08
C ARG A 210 -18.63 -13.96 0.72
N TYR A 211 -17.72 -12.98 0.68
CA TYR A 211 -18.02 -11.60 0.30
C TYR A 211 -18.65 -11.50 -1.10
N ARG A 212 -18.28 -12.40 -2.01
CA ARG A 212 -18.84 -12.49 -3.37
C ARG A 212 -20.03 -13.43 -3.51
N GLY A 213 -20.51 -14.04 -2.42
CA GLY A 213 -21.65 -14.98 -2.45
C GLY A 213 -21.34 -16.30 -3.17
N LEU A 214 -20.06 -16.68 -3.26
CA LEU A 214 -19.58 -17.90 -3.92
C LEU A 214 -19.27 -19.04 -2.95
N ALA A 215 -19.17 -18.76 -1.65
CA ALA A 215 -19.07 -19.79 -0.61
C ALA A 215 -20.46 -20.06 -0.01
N THR A 216 -20.86 -21.32 0.09
CA THR A 216 -22.01 -21.74 0.90
C THR A 216 -21.59 -21.77 2.37
N ASP A 217 -22.40 -21.19 3.26
CA ASP A 217 -22.18 -21.20 4.71
C ASP A 217 -22.43 -22.58 5.32
N THR A 218 -21.69 -23.60 4.87
CA THR A 218 -21.77 -24.95 5.41
C THR A 218 -20.85 -25.20 6.60
N ASP A 219 -19.91 -24.30 6.90
CA ASP A 219 -19.03 -24.43 8.07
C ASP A 219 -19.20 -23.24 9.01
N SER A 220 -20.13 -23.40 9.95
CA SER A 220 -20.24 -22.60 11.17
C SER A 220 -19.12 -22.96 12.15
N ASP A 221 -17.86 -22.87 11.74
CA ASP A 221 -16.75 -22.85 12.70
C ASP A 221 -16.62 -21.42 13.21
N PHE A 222 -17.46 -21.13 14.18
CA PHE A 222 -17.37 -20.00 15.07
C PHE A 222 -16.05 -20.15 15.84
N ASP A 223 -14.96 -19.62 15.28
CA ASP A 223 -13.69 -19.44 15.97
C ASP A 223 -14.01 -18.67 17.26
N SER A 224 -14.14 -19.43 18.34
CA SER A 224 -14.35 -18.92 19.67
C SER A 224 -13.01 -18.34 20.10
N ASP A 225 -12.89 -17.01 20.10
CA ASP A 225 -11.82 -16.34 20.80
C ASP A 225 -11.79 -16.87 22.24
N PRO A 226 -10.68 -17.46 22.73
CA PRO A 226 -10.50 -17.65 24.15
C PRO A 226 -10.10 -16.31 24.75
N ASP A 227 -11.10 -15.46 25.01
CA ASP A 227 -10.99 -14.42 26.01
C ASP A 227 -11.01 -15.13 27.38
N SER A 228 -9.84 -15.56 27.85
CA SER A 228 -9.65 -15.93 29.25
C SER A 228 -8.83 -14.85 29.91
N SER A 229 -9.56 -13.98 30.59
CA SER A 229 -9.08 -13.21 31.74
C SER A 229 -8.64 -14.13 32.88
N ASP A 230 -7.87 -13.54 33.79
CA ASP A 230 -7.47 -13.97 35.14
C ASP A 230 -6.27 -14.92 35.31
N ALA A 231 -5.09 -14.29 35.50
CA ALA A 231 -4.32 -14.36 36.76
C ALA A 231 -3.37 -13.16 36.87
#